data_AF-A0A7J7GJ18-F1
#
_entry.id   AF-A0A7J7GJ18-F1
#
_cell.length_a   1.000
_cell.length_b   1.000
_cell.length_c   1.000
_cell.angle_alpha   90.00
_cell.angle_beta   90.00
_cell.angle_gamma   90.00
#
_symmetry.space_group_name_H-M   'P 1'
#
loop_
_entity.id
_entity.type
_entity.pdbx_description
1 polymer ?
#
loop_
_entity_poly.entity_id
_entity_poly.type
_entity_poly.pdbx_seq_one_letter_code
_entity_poly.pdbx_strand_id
1 'polypeptide(L)'
;MDLFHEMQHTSLQPNRITLLGVLLACNHVGLVNEGYSYFNQARLKDPNMLKPEHYACMVDLLSRSGHFQEGGRFIHDLPFDPGIGFWKSLLGGCQIHSNMELGELAATKILALDPGDVSSYVMLSNAHFGCWEMAEHVDDQTRDEGERDEKGPRV
;
A
#
# COMPACT_ATOMS: atom_id res chain seq x y z
N MET A 1 16.83 -1.11 16.89
CA MET A 1 17.52 -1.83 15.79
C MET A 1 18.89 -2.34 16.19
N ASP A 2 19.60 -1.65 17.09
CA ASP A 2 20.96 -2.00 17.54
C ASP A 2 21.11 -3.46 18.05
N LEU A 3 20.14 -3.95 18.83
CA LEU A 3 20.15 -5.33 19.32
C LEU A 3 20.10 -6.36 18.18
N PHE A 4 19.36 -6.07 17.10
CA PHE A 4 19.30 -6.96 15.94
C PHE A 4 20.65 -6.99 15.20
N HIS A 5 21.30 -5.83 15.05
CA HIS A 5 22.65 -5.77 14.49
C HIS A 5 23.65 -6.54 15.36
N GLU A 6 23.61 -6.37 16.68
CA GLU A 6 24.46 -7.12 17.60
C GLU A 6 24.23 -8.63 17.49
N MET A 7 22.98 -9.08 17.35
CA MET A 7 22.65 -10.49 17.09
C MET A 7 23.29 -11.01 15.79
N GLN A 8 23.29 -10.22 14.71
CA GLN A 8 23.94 -10.60 13.46
C GLN A 8 25.46 -10.78 13.60
N HIS A 9 26.10 -10.11 14.56
CA HIS A 9 27.54 -10.16 14.83
C HIS A 9 27.93 -11.15 15.93
N THR A 10 26.96 -11.82 16.57
CA THR A 10 27.20 -12.85 17.59
C THR A 10 26.82 -14.24 17.06
N SER A 11 26.97 -15.28 17.88
CA SER A 11 26.50 -16.63 17.55
C SER A 11 24.96 -16.76 17.58
N LEU A 12 24.24 -15.73 18.06
CA LEU A 12 22.78 -15.69 18.15
C LEU A 12 22.17 -15.21 16.84
N GLN A 13 22.02 -16.11 15.88
CA GLN A 13 21.44 -15.78 14.59
C GLN A 13 19.97 -15.36 14.72
N PRO A 14 19.56 -14.19 14.15
CA PRO A 14 18.15 -13.82 14.11
C PRO A 14 17.32 -14.90 13.42
N ASN A 15 16.17 -15.23 14.00
CA ASN A 15 15.22 -16.16 13.41
C ASN A 15 14.03 -15.41 12.81
N ARG A 16 13.10 -16.16 12.20
CA ARG A 16 11.89 -15.61 11.57
C ARG A 16 11.08 -14.68 12.50
N ILE A 17 11.01 -14.97 13.80
CA ILE A 17 10.24 -14.15 14.75
C ILE A 17 10.97 -12.83 15.02
N THR A 18 12.30 -12.88 15.20
CA THR A 18 13.13 -11.69 15.39
C THR A 18 13.07 -10.78 14.17
N LEU A 19 13.17 -11.35 12.96
CA LEU A 19 13.08 -10.60 11.71
C LEU A 19 11.71 -9.92 11.57
N LEU A 20 10.62 -10.64 11.82
CA LEU A 20 9.28 -10.08 11.78
C LEU A 20 9.13 -8.90 12.75
N GLY A 21 9.65 -9.02 13.98
CA GLY A 21 9.62 -7.92 14.96
C GLY A 21 10.35 -6.67 14.49
N VAL A 22 11.50 -6.84 13.84
CA VAL A 22 12.26 -5.73 13.23
C VAL A 22 11.49 -5.10 12.08
N LEU A 23 10.93 -5.90 11.16
CA LEU A 23 10.14 -5.36 10.04
C LEU A 23 8.90 -4.62 10.52
N LEU A 24 8.20 -5.12 11.55
CA LEU A 24 7.06 -4.44 12.16
C LEU A 24 7.46 -3.11 12.79
N ALA A 25 8.62 -3.03 13.44
CA ALA A 25 9.14 -1.78 13.96
C ALA A 25 9.48 -0.78 12.83
N CYS A 26 10.09 -1.24 11.73
CA CYS A 26 10.29 -0.42 10.53
C CYS A 26 8.97 0.10 9.98
N ASN A 27 7.98 -0.79 9.83
CA ASN A 27 6.64 -0.46 9.35
C ASN A 27 5.97 0.62 10.21
N HIS A 28 5.94 0.43 11.53
CA HIS A 28 5.29 1.36 12.45
C HIS A 28 5.87 2.78 12.38
N VAL A 29 7.17 2.93 12.14
CA VAL A 29 7.87 4.23 12.11
C VAL A 29 8.07 4.74 10.67
N GLY A 30 7.73 3.96 9.65
CA GLY A 30 7.89 4.33 8.24
C GLY A 30 9.33 4.27 7.72
N LEU A 31 10.17 3.41 8.30
CA LEU A 31 11.59 3.24 7.91
C LEU A 31 11.73 2.30 6.71
N VAL A 32 11.41 2.83 5.51
CA VAL A 32 11.38 2.06 4.25
C VAL A 32 12.74 1.45 3.89
N ASN A 33 13.81 2.24 3.96
CA ASN A 33 15.15 1.81 3.55
C ASN A 33 15.69 0.69 4.45
N GLU A 34 15.50 0.83 5.76
CA GLU A 34 15.89 -0.15 6.77
C GLU A 34 15.09 -1.44 6.60
N GLY A 35 13.77 -1.33 6.41
CA GLY A 35 12.90 -2.47 6.15
C GLY A 35 13.38 -3.28 4.94
N TYR A 36 13.69 -2.60 3.83
CA TYR A 36 14.30 -3.22 2.66
C TYR A 36 15.63 -3.91 2.95
N SER A 37 16.51 -3.23 3.67
CA SER A 37 17.84 -3.73 4.00
C SER A 37 17.73 -5.04 4.79
N TYR A 38 16.95 -5.06 5.87
CA TYR A 38 16.76 -6.25 6.70
C TYR A 38 16.08 -7.38 5.94
N PHE A 39 15.03 -7.08 5.17
CA PHE A 39 14.33 -8.08 4.37
C PHE A 39 15.26 -8.73 3.34
N ASN A 40 16.03 -7.93 2.60
CA ASN A 40 16.95 -8.43 1.57
C ASN A 40 18.13 -9.20 2.16
N GLN A 41 18.70 -8.75 3.28
CA GLN A 41 19.76 -9.47 3.98
C GLN A 41 19.26 -10.86 4.42
N ALA A 42 18.06 -10.94 5.01
CA ALA A 42 17.46 -12.21 5.39
C ALA A 42 17.22 -13.11 4.16
N ARG A 43 16.66 -12.54 3.07
CA ARG A 43 16.42 -13.24 1.81
C ARG A 43 17.69 -13.86 1.22
N LEU A 44 18.79 -13.11 1.21
CA LEU A 44 20.06 -13.57 0.65
C LEU A 44 20.72 -14.65 1.51
N LYS A 45 20.55 -14.57 2.84
CA LYS A 45 21.17 -15.49 3.79
C LYS A 45 20.44 -16.82 3.90
N ASP A 46 19.11 -16.78 4.01
CA ASP A 46 18.24 -17.94 4.05
C ASP A 46 16.85 -17.57 3.52
N PRO A 47 16.57 -17.83 2.23
CA PRO A 47 15.25 -17.57 1.65
C PRO A 47 14.10 -18.25 2.41
N ASN A 48 14.35 -19.39 3.06
CA ASN A 48 13.32 -20.14 3.79
C ASN A 48 12.92 -19.49 5.11
N MET A 49 13.72 -18.54 5.60
CA MET A 49 13.40 -17.74 6.78
C MET A 49 12.19 -16.84 6.53
N LEU A 50 12.01 -16.38 5.29
CA LEU A 50 10.88 -15.55 4.91
C LEU A 50 9.60 -16.36 4.86
N LYS A 51 8.55 -15.78 5.45
CA LYS A 51 7.19 -16.32 5.57
C LYS A 51 6.18 -15.26 5.14
N PRO A 52 4.93 -15.63 4.80
CA PRO A 52 3.95 -14.67 4.29
C PRO A 52 3.81 -13.39 5.13
N GLU A 53 3.96 -13.48 6.44
CA GLU A 53 3.86 -12.35 7.37
C GLU A 53 4.96 -11.30 7.13
N HIS A 54 6.15 -11.71 6.71
CA HIS A 54 7.25 -10.79 6.39
C HIS A 54 6.97 -10.01 5.11
N TYR A 55 6.44 -10.70 4.09
CA TYR A 55 6.05 -10.05 2.84
C TYR A 55 4.86 -9.11 3.06
N ALA A 56 3.87 -9.52 3.85
CA ALA A 56 2.75 -8.68 4.22
C ALA A 56 3.22 -7.40 4.94
N CYS A 57 4.18 -7.53 5.86
CA CYS A 57 4.78 -6.39 6.54
C CYS A 57 5.50 -5.43 5.57
N MET A 58 6.17 -5.95 4.54
CA MET A 58 6.80 -5.12 3.51
C MET A 58 5.76 -4.39 2.65
N VAL A 59 4.69 -5.07 2.23
CA VAL A 59 3.60 -4.44 1.48
C VAL A 59 2.92 -3.34 2.29
N ASP A 60 2.67 -3.58 3.58
CA ASP A 60 2.08 -2.58 4.49
C ASP A 60 2.99 -1.36 4.70
N LEU A 61 4.29 -1.58 4.95
CA LEU A 61 5.27 -0.50 5.06
C LEU A 61 5.31 0.35 3.79
N LEU A 62 5.38 -0.29 2.62
CA LEU A 62 5.46 0.41 1.35
C LEU A 62 4.19 1.17 1.01
N SER A 63 3.02 0.56 1.20
CA SER A 63 1.73 1.19 0.90
C SER A 63 1.48 2.40 1.81
N ARG A 64 1.74 2.27 3.11
CA ARG A 64 1.56 3.36 4.08
C ARG A 64 2.55 4.50 3.89
N SER A 65 3.73 4.22 3.37
CA SER A 65 4.73 5.24 3.01
C SER A 65 4.56 5.79 1.58
N GLY A 66 3.53 5.38 0.84
CA GLY A 66 3.24 5.89 -0.51
C GLY A 66 4.10 5.29 -1.63
N HIS A 67 4.91 4.28 -1.33
CA HIS A 67 5.74 3.54 -2.29
C HIS A 67 4.93 2.45 -3.00
N PHE A 68 3.87 2.86 -3.70
CA PHE A 68 2.91 1.94 -4.31
C PHE A 68 3.49 1.07 -5.41
N GLN A 69 4.41 1.60 -6.22
CA GLN A 69 5.04 0.84 -7.30
C GLN A 69 5.87 -0.32 -6.72
N GLU A 70 6.67 -0.04 -5.69
CA GLU A 70 7.40 -1.03 -4.92
C GLU A 70 6.46 -2.05 -4.26
N GLY A 71 5.39 -1.59 -3.61
CA GLY A 71 4.40 -2.46 -2.95
C GLY A 71 3.73 -3.42 -3.93
N GLY A 72 3.38 -2.92 -5.13
CA GLY A 72 2.82 -3.72 -6.22
C GLY A 72 3.82 -4.78 -6.73
N ARG A 73 5.11 -4.42 -6.88
CA ARG A 73 6.16 -5.39 -7.22
C ARG A 73 6.28 -6.50 -6.18
N PHE A 74 6.21 -6.17 -4.89
CA PHE A 74 6.22 -7.20 -3.84
C PHE A 74 5.07 -8.18 -3.96
N ILE A 75 3.85 -7.71 -4.26
CA ILE A 75 2.68 -8.57 -4.45
C ILE A 75 2.83 -9.45 -5.69
N HIS A 76 3.35 -8.88 -6.78
CA HIS A 76 3.59 -9.61 -8.03
C HIS A 76 4.66 -10.70 -7.88
N ASP A 77 5.73 -10.41 -7.14
CA ASP A 77 6.90 -11.29 -7.00
C ASP A 77 6.75 -12.30 -5.84
N LEU A 78 5.55 -12.42 -5.25
CA LEU A 78 5.31 -13.38 -4.17
C LEU A 78 5.54 -14.82 -4.65
N PRO A 79 6.21 -15.66 -3.85
CA PRO A 79 6.34 -17.08 -4.16
C PRO A 79 5.07 -17.90 -3.83
N PHE A 80 3.96 -17.24 -3.52
CA PHE A 80 2.67 -17.80 -3.13
C PHE A 80 1.54 -16.83 -3.49
N ASP A 81 0.29 -17.33 -3.51
CA ASP A 81 -0.86 -16.47 -3.81
C ASP A 81 -1.12 -15.45 -2.69
N PRO A 82 -1.24 -14.14 -3.01
CA PRO A 82 -1.53 -13.12 -2.01
C PRO A 82 -2.90 -13.34 -1.39
N GLY A 83 -2.93 -13.59 -0.08
CA GLY A 83 -4.17 -13.59 0.69
C GLY A 83 -4.78 -12.20 0.83
N ILE A 84 -6.02 -12.15 1.33
CA ILE A 84 -6.79 -10.91 1.54
C ILE A 84 -6.00 -9.82 2.29
N GLY A 85 -5.19 -10.22 3.28
CA GLY A 85 -4.39 -9.29 4.08
C GLY A 85 -3.45 -8.39 3.25
N PHE A 86 -2.87 -8.91 2.16
CA PHE A 86 -1.99 -8.13 1.30
C PHE A 86 -2.73 -6.99 0.60
N TRP A 87 -3.90 -7.31 0.05
CA TRP A 87 -4.76 -6.34 -0.62
C TRP A 87 -5.35 -5.33 0.37
N LYS A 88 -5.69 -5.76 1.60
CA LYS A 88 -6.12 -4.86 2.68
C LYS A 88 -5.03 -3.87 3.08
N SER A 89 -3.77 -4.32 3.20
CA SER A 89 -2.63 -3.43 3.45
C SER A 89 -2.40 -2.44 2.32
N LEU A 90 -2.50 -2.89 1.06
CA LEU A 90 -2.38 -2.00 -0.09
C LEU A 90 -3.49 -0.93 -0.09
N LEU A 91 -4.73 -1.36 0.13
CA LEU A 91 -5.90 -0.50 0.18
C LEU A 91 -5.81 0.53 1.31
N GLY A 92 -5.35 0.12 2.51
CA GLY A 92 -5.14 1.04 3.63
C GLY A 92 -4.12 2.13 3.30
N GLY A 93 -3.03 1.79 2.61
CA GLY A 93 -2.08 2.78 2.10
C GLY A 93 -2.71 3.71 1.04
N CYS A 94 -3.50 3.15 0.13
CA CYS A 94 -4.19 3.94 -0.90
C CYS A 94 -5.15 4.97 -0.29
N GLN A 95 -5.81 4.65 0.83
CA GLN A 95 -6.64 5.61 1.55
C GLN A 95 -5.84 6.75 2.16
N ILE A 96 -4.65 6.47 2.70
CA ILE A 96 -3.78 7.50 3.30
C ILE A 96 -3.31 8.50 2.25
N HIS A 97 -2.99 8.03 1.03
CA HIS A 97 -2.42 8.84 -0.04
C HIS A 97 -3.39 9.17 -1.17
N SER A 98 -4.69 8.92 -0.97
CA SER A 98 -5.76 9.15 -1.96
C SER A 98 -5.49 8.51 -3.34
N ASN A 99 -4.84 7.35 -3.39
CA ASN A 99 -4.60 6.62 -4.63
C ASN A 99 -5.83 5.78 -5.02
N MET A 100 -6.80 6.44 -5.67
CA MET A 100 -8.11 5.84 -5.96
C MET A 100 -8.01 4.64 -6.91
N GLU A 101 -7.25 4.74 -7.99
CA GLU A 101 -7.13 3.69 -9.01
C GLU A 101 -6.60 2.39 -8.39
N LEU A 102 -5.52 2.49 -7.61
CA LEU A 102 -4.95 1.32 -6.95
C LEU A 102 -5.83 0.81 -5.80
N GLY A 103 -6.54 1.71 -5.12
CA GLY A 103 -7.54 1.37 -4.11
C GLY A 103 -8.68 0.54 -4.69
N GLU A 104 -9.22 0.93 -5.85
CA GLU A 104 -10.29 0.20 -6.54
C GLU A 104 -9.83 -1.20 -6.95
N LEU A 105 -8.62 -1.31 -7.50
CA LEU A 105 -8.02 -2.60 -7.83
C LEU A 105 -7.90 -3.49 -6.58
N ALA A 106 -7.34 -2.96 -5.49
CA ALA A 106 -7.13 -3.70 -4.26
C ALA A 106 -8.45 -4.19 -3.67
N ALA A 107 -9.48 -3.34 -3.62
CA ALA A 107 -10.77 -3.71 -3.08
C ALA A 107 -11.52 -4.72 -3.98
N THR A 108 -11.40 -4.59 -5.31
CA THR A 108 -11.91 -5.61 -6.25
C THR A 108 -11.26 -6.97 -6.02
N LYS A 109 -9.94 -7.01 -5.78
CA LYS A 109 -9.22 -8.25 -5.43
C LYS A 109 -9.69 -8.84 -4.10
N ILE A 110 -9.99 -8.00 -3.11
CA ILE A 110 -10.54 -8.48 -1.83
C ILE A 110 -11.91 -9.12 -2.05
N LEU A 111 -12.83 -8.46 -2.76
CA LEU A 111 -14.17 -8.99 -3.02
C LEU A 111 -14.16 -10.28 -3.85
N ALA A 112 -13.19 -10.44 -4.75
CA ALA A 112 -13.03 -11.69 -5.48
C ALA A 112 -12.60 -12.86 -4.58
N LEU A 113 -11.84 -12.59 -3.51
CA LEU A 113 -11.39 -13.59 -2.53
C LEU A 113 -12.41 -13.83 -1.41
N ASP A 114 -13.11 -12.77 -0.99
CA ASP A 114 -14.17 -12.80 0.01
C ASP A 114 -15.30 -11.81 -0.37
N PRO A 115 -16.34 -12.31 -1.06
CA PRO A 115 -17.48 -11.49 -1.44
C PRO A 115 -18.27 -10.91 -0.24
N GLY A 116 -18.05 -11.40 0.97
CA GLY A 116 -18.71 -10.93 2.19
C GLY A 116 -18.01 -9.75 2.87
N ASP A 117 -16.88 -9.27 2.36
CA ASP A 117 -16.12 -8.20 3.01
C ASP A 117 -16.79 -6.83 2.88
N VAL A 118 -17.65 -6.52 3.85
CA VAL A 118 -18.41 -5.25 3.93
C VAL A 118 -17.49 -4.03 3.90
N SER A 119 -16.30 -4.12 4.52
CA SER A 119 -15.33 -3.01 4.53
C SER A 119 -14.87 -2.65 3.11
N SER A 120 -14.52 -3.63 2.28
CA SER A 120 -14.07 -3.38 0.91
C SER A 120 -15.18 -2.83 0.04
N TYR A 121 -16.43 -3.26 0.24
CA TYR A 121 -17.60 -2.67 -0.42
C TYR A 121 -17.78 -1.19 -0.07
N VAL A 122 -17.72 -0.83 1.22
CA VAL A 122 -17.83 0.57 1.65
C VAL A 122 -16.69 1.40 1.06
N MET A 123 -15.47 0.86 1.00
CA MET A 123 -14.31 1.55 0.45
C MET A 123 -14.42 1.78 -1.06
N LEU A 124 -14.87 0.77 -1.83
CA LEU A 124 -15.16 0.91 -3.26
C LEU A 124 -16.24 1.94 -3.52
N SER A 125 -17.36 1.82 -2.79
CA SER A 125 -18.49 2.73 -2.89
C SER A 125 -18.03 4.17 -2.67
N ASN A 126 -17.29 4.45 -1.60
CA ASN A 126 -16.80 5.79 -1.31
C ASN A 126 -15.80 6.31 -2.36
N ALA A 127 -14.93 5.45 -2.91
CA ALA A 127 -14.01 5.84 -3.98
C ALA A 127 -14.76 6.25 -5.26
N HIS A 128 -15.81 5.50 -5.63
CA HIS A 128 -16.65 5.84 -6.77
C HIS A 128 -17.47 7.12 -6.53
N PHE A 129 -18.07 7.29 -5.34
CA PHE A 129 -18.86 8.50 -5.02
C PHE A 129 -18.00 9.77 -5.00
N GLY A 130 -16.79 9.73 -4.41
CA GLY A 130 -15.88 10.88 -4.44
C GLY A 130 -15.39 11.26 -5.83
N CYS A 131 -15.27 10.27 -6.74
CA CYS A 131 -14.93 10.52 -8.14
C CYS A 131 -16.06 11.24 -8.90
N TRP A 132 -17.33 10.89 -8.61
CA TRP A 132 -18.49 11.55 -9.21
C TRP A 132 -18.63 13.00 -8.74
N GLU A 133 -18.47 13.29 -7.44
CA GLU A 133 -18.52 14.68 -6.93
C GLU A 133 -17.42 15.57 -7.51
N MET A 134 -16.21 15.03 -7.73
CA MET A 134 -15.13 15.79 -8.38
C MET A 134 -15.41 16.05 -9.87
N ALA A 135 -15.99 15.08 -10.59
CA ALA A 135 -16.37 15.27 -11.99
C ALA A 135 -17.47 16.34 -12.16
N GLU A 136 -18.46 16.36 -11.27
CA GLU A 136 -19.51 17.39 -11.27
C GLU A 136 -18.95 18.81 -11.02
N HIS A 137 -17.96 18.95 -10.13
CA HIS A 137 -17.33 20.26 -9.89
C HIS A 137 -16.50 20.76 -11.07
N VAL A 138 -15.85 19.86 -11.82
CA VAL A 138 -15.09 20.22 -13.03
C VAL A 138 -16.04 20.63 -14.17
N ASP A 139 -17.19 19.97 -14.30
CA ASP A 139 -18.22 20.36 -15.27
C ASP A 139 -18.87 21.72 -14.93
N ASP A 140 -19.03 22.05 -13.64
CA ASP A 140 -19.56 23.35 -13.22
C ASP A 140 -18.52 24.48 -13.42
N GLN A 141 -17.25 24.24 -13.12
CA GLN A 141 -16.18 25.22 -13.37
C GLN A 141 -15.95 25.50 -14.86
N THR A 142 -16.02 24.48 -15.72
CA THR A 142 -15.84 24.67 -17.17
C THR A 142 -17.02 25.37 -17.83
N ARG A 143 -18.25 25.23 -17.29
CA ARG A 143 -19.42 26.03 -17.69
C ARG A 143 -19.27 27.50 -17.31
N ASP A 144 -18.78 27.79 -16.11
CA ASP A 144 -18.67 29.14 -15.56
C ASP A 144 -17.49 29.94 -16.15
N GLU A 145 -16.50 29.26 -16.74
CA GLU A 145 -15.43 29.86 -17.55
C GLU A 145 -15.85 30.10 -19.02
N GLY A 146 -16.63 29.19 -19.62
CA GLY A 146 -17.18 29.35 -20.97
C GLY A 146 -18.16 30.53 -21.11
N GLU A 147 -18.90 30.87 -20.06
CA GLU A 147 -19.84 32.01 -20.06
C GLU A 147 -19.16 33.38 -19.90
N ARG A 148 -17.89 33.42 -19.44
CA ARG A 148 -17.11 34.66 -19.32
C ARG A 148 -16.43 35.08 -20.62
N ASP A 149 -16.06 34.13 -21.48
CA ASP A 149 -15.43 34.41 -22.77
C ASP A 149 -16.45 34.84 -23.86
N GLU A 150 -17.75 34.53 -23.72
CA GLU A 150 -18.78 35.00 -24.66
C GLU A 150 -19.24 36.45 -24.43
N LYS A 151 -18.85 37.10 -23.32
CA LYS A 151 -19.13 38.52 -23.04
C LYS A 151 -17.90 39.40 -23.24
N GLY A 152 -17.28 39.31 -24.41
CA GLY A 152 -16.31 40.31 -24.87
C GLY A 152 -16.93 41.71 -24.96
N PRO A 153 -16.17 42.79 -24.70
CA PRO A 153 -16.74 44.13 -24.54
C PRO A 153 -17.30 44.63 -25.87
N ARG A 154 -18.59 45.01 -25.86
CA ARG A 154 -19.19 45.76 -26.97
C ARG A 154 -18.56 47.16 -26.99
N VAL A 155 -17.79 47.40 -28.05
CA VAL A 155 -17.22 48.69 -28.47
C VAL A 155 -18.27 49.79 -28.57
#